data_AF-A0A175WFD8-F1
#
_entry.id   AF-A0A175WFD8-F1
#
_cell.length_a   1.000
_cell.length_b   1.000
_cell.length_c   1.000
_cell.angle_alpha   90.00
_cell.angle_beta   90.00
_cell.angle_gamma   90.00
#
_symmetry.space_group_name_H-M   'P 1'
#
loop_
_entity.id
_entity.type
_entity.pdbx_description
1 polymer ?
#
loop_
_entity_poly.entity_id
_entity_poly.type
_entity_poly.pdbx_seq_one_letter_code
_entity_poly.pdbx_strand_id
1 'polypeptide(L)'
;MGVSHSVYLANDSSDDIYVIASLSPEWAFIDFVTDVGLLALGAEEIKSVVTAAELPETLATLRDLYEFIKIAAKLLGGTISVGTRPADAALALIDAFKKTSIRIPVQDHKKVDSEGFFSIYLNADGVASLAGAKTISLMVMQHDGSRIRLAMWDTEADDSWIATGDGLIVRSKYGTLWEQDPGAGTVEWPYKE
;
A
#
# COMPACT_ATOMS: atom_id res chain seq x y z
N MET A 1 -8.23 -7.57 -30.92
CA MET A 1 -7.17 -6.76 -30.30
C MET A 1 -7.47 -6.73 -28.82
N GLY A 2 -6.61 -7.29 -27.98
CA GLY A 2 -6.81 -7.21 -26.53
C GLY A 2 -6.62 -5.75 -26.11
N VAL A 3 -7.62 -5.14 -25.48
CA VAL A 3 -7.45 -3.83 -24.87
C VAL A 3 -6.39 -4.02 -23.79
N SER A 4 -5.22 -3.39 -23.93
CA SER A 4 -4.17 -3.56 -22.93
C SER A 4 -4.63 -2.85 -21.67
N HIS A 5 -4.97 -3.63 -20.64
CA HIS A 5 -5.32 -3.09 -19.34
C HIS A 5 -4.20 -2.17 -18.85
N SER A 6 -4.58 -0.97 -18.40
CA SER A 6 -3.64 0.05 -17.95
C SER A 6 -4.21 0.82 -16.77
N VAL A 7 -3.87 0.36 -15.58
CA VAL A 7 -4.18 1.00 -14.31
C VAL A 7 -3.03 1.94 -13.96
N TYR A 8 -3.32 3.23 -13.83
CA TYR A 8 -2.39 4.22 -13.30
C TYR A 8 -2.82 4.68 -11.92
N LEU A 9 -1.84 5.04 -11.10
CA LEU A 9 -2.08 5.78 -9.86
C LEU A 9 -1.30 7.09 -9.92
N ALA A 10 -2.03 8.19 -9.87
CA ALA A 10 -1.49 9.55 -9.79
C ALA A 10 -1.47 10.03 -8.35
N ASN A 11 -0.44 10.81 -7.99
CA ASN A 11 -0.31 11.41 -6.67
C ASN A 11 -0.54 12.92 -6.73
N ASP A 12 -1.75 13.34 -6.38
CA ASP A 12 -2.17 14.74 -6.22
C ASP A 12 -2.22 15.16 -4.74
N SER A 13 -1.50 14.44 -3.87
CA SER A 13 -1.37 14.78 -2.46
C SER A 13 -0.16 15.69 -2.20
N SER A 14 0.03 16.08 -0.94
CA SER A 14 1.12 16.96 -0.50
C SER A 14 2.47 16.26 -0.34
N ASP A 15 2.49 14.93 -0.25
CA ASP A 15 3.70 14.14 0.01
C ASP A 15 3.77 12.91 -0.90
N ASP A 16 4.92 12.26 -0.91
CA ASP A 16 5.07 11.04 -1.68
C ASP A 16 4.23 9.91 -1.11
N ILE A 17 3.72 9.09 -2.01
CA ILE A 17 3.00 7.86 -1.66
C ILE A 17 3.84 6.64 -1.99
N TYR A 18 3.62 5.57 -1.24
CA TYR A 18 4.29 4.29 -1.36
C TYR A 18 3.24 3.23 -1.63
N VAL A 19 3.44 2.48 -2.71
CA VAL A 19 2.40 1.62 -3.28
C VAL A 19 2.93 0.20 -3.45
N ILE A 20 2.09 -0.74 -3.05
CA ILE A 20 2.24 -2.18 -3.26
C ILE A 20 0.99 -2.66 -4.01
N ALA A 21 1.16 -3.53 -5.01
CA ALA A 21 0.06 -4.05 -5.82
C ALA A 21 0.06 -5.58 -5.95
N SER A 22 -0.98 -6.26 -5.45
CA SER A 22 -1.15 -7.72 -5.47
C SER A 22 -2.32 -8.18 -6.33
N LEU A 23 -2.47 -9.49 -6.53
CA LEU A 23 -3.65 -10.08 -7.19
C LEU A 23 -4.93 -10.00 -6.34
N SER A 24 -4.76 -10.12 -5.03
CA SER A 24 -5.82 -10.02 -4.03
C SER A 24 -5.19 -9.67 -2.68
N PRO A 25 -5.96 -9.24 -1.67
CA PRO A 25 -5.42 -9.00 -0.34
C PRO A 25 -4.91 -10.29 0.34
N GLU A 26 -5.42 -11.46 -0.06
CA GLU A 26 -5.03 -12.77 0.47
C GLU A 26 -3.79 -13.36 -0.23
N TRP A 27 -3.24 -12.64 -1.22
CA TRP A 27 -2.11 -13.16 -1.96
C TRP A 27 -0.90 -13.34 -1.03
N ALA A 28 -0.23 -14.48 -1.18
CA ALA A 28 0.80 -14.89 -0.24
C ALA A 28 1.98 -13.92 -0.30
N PHE A 29 2.40 -13.46 0.86
CA PHE A 29 3.44 -12.46 1.00
C PHE A 29 4.80 -12.95 0.48
N ILE A 30 5.04 -14.26 0.55
CA ILE A 30 6.24 -14.91 0.01
C ILE A 30 6.34 -14.83 -1.52
N ASP A 31 5.21 -14.67 -2.21
CA ASP A 31 5.17 -14.50 -3.67
C ASP A 31 5.44 -13.04 -4.06
N PHE A 32 5.32 -12.12 -3.08
CA PHE A 32 5.25 -10.68 -3.30
C PHE A 32 6.55 -9.90 -3.09
N VAL A 33 7.48 -10.32 -2.22
CA VAL A 33 8.67 -9.49 -1.91
C VAL A 33 9.99 -10.24 -2.09
N THR A 34 10.95 -9.64 -2.78
CA THR A 34 12.34 -10.12 -2.82
C THR A 34 13.02 -10.02 -1.46
N ASP A 35 12.61 -9.04 -0.65
CA ASP A 35 13.07 -8.77 0.71
C ASP A 35 11.94 -8.87 1.76
N VAL A 36 11.23 -10.00 1.76
CA VAL A 36 10.24 -10.38 2.80
C VAL A 36 10.82 -10.24 4.21
N GLY A 37 12.13 -10.48 4.37
CA GLY A 37 12.83 -10.48 5.65
C GLY A 37 12.67 -9.17 6.40
N LEU A 38 12.83 -8.02 5.74
CA LEU A 38 12.70 -6.71 6.38
C LEU A 38 11.29 -6.46 6.93
N LEU A 39 10.26 -6.80 6.16
CA LEU A 39 8.87 -6.62 6.57
C LEU A 39 8.47 -7.60 7.68
N ALA A 40 8.92 -8.85 7.60
CA ALA A 40 8.68 -9.84 8.65
C ALA A 40 9.37 -9.44 9.96
N LEU A 41 10.60 -8.93 9.92
CA LEU A 41 11.30 -8.41 11.08
C LEU A 41 10.56 -7.23 11.72
N GLY A 42 10.11 -6.26 10.92
CA GLY A 42 9.31 -5.15 11.41
C GLY A 42 7.99 -5.60 12.06
N ALA A 43 7.32 -6.59 11.49
CA ALA A 43 6.08 -7.15 12.06
C ALA A 43 6.33 -7.86 13.41
N GLU A 44 7.42 -8.63 13.53
CA GLU A 44 7.82 -9.26 14.79
C GLU A 44 8.18 -8.23 15.86
N GLU A 45 8.85 -7.13 15.49
CA GLU A 45 9.11 -6.02 16.40
C GLU A 45 7.80 -5.42 16.94
N ILE A 46 6.80 -5.20 16.08
CA ILE A 46 5.46 -4.74 16.48
C ILE A 46 4.80 -5.71 17.48
N LYS A 47 4.83 -7.01 17.22
CA LYS A 47 4.26 -8.01 18.15
C LYS A 47 4.96 -8.00 19.51
N SER A 48 6.26 -7.74 19.53
CA SER A 48 7.03 -7.72 20.78
C SER A 48 6.64 -6.58 21.71
N VAL A 49 6.05 -5.50 21.17
CA VAL A 49 5.65 -4.30 21.92
C VAL A 49 4.14 -4.17 22.10
N VAL A 50 3.33 -4.85 21.28
CA VAL A 50 1.87 -4.78 21.30
C VAL A 50 1.27 -6.18 21.45
N THR A 51 0.58 -6.40 22.56
CA THR A 51 -0.28 -7.57 22.77
C THR A 51 -1.69 -7.30 22.24
N ALA A 52 -1.82 -6.91 20.98
CA ALA A 52 -3.13 -6.68 20.39
C ALA A 52 -3.71 -8.02 19.94
N ALA A 53 -4.90 -8.36 20.43
CA ALA A 53 -5.66 -9.53 19.96
C ALA A 53 -6.04 -9.44 18.46
N GLU A 54 -5.87 -8.27 17.86
CA GLU A 54 -6.20 -7.96 16.47
C GLU A 54 -5.02 -8.16 15.51
N LEU A 55 -3.79 -8.37 16.03
CA LEU A 55 -2.64 -8.58 15.16
C LEU A 55 -2.65 -10.00 14.59
N PRO A 56 -2.42 -10.17 13.27
CA PRO A 56 -2.21 -11.48 12.68
C PRO A 56 -1.08 -12.24 13.38
N GLU A 57 -1.24 -13.56 13.54
CA GLU A 57 -0.21 -14.41 14.15
C GLU A 57 1.08 -14.43 13.34
N THR A 58 1.00 -14.26 12.03
CA THR A 58 2.13 -14.23 11.10
C THR A 58 1.85 -13.23 9.97
N LEU A 59 2.92 -12.73 9.36
CA LEU A 59 2.83 -11.93 8.13
C LEU A 59 2.77 -12.89 6.94
N ALA A 60 1.57 -13.35 6.57
CA ALA A 60 1.38 -14.35 5.53
C ALA A 60 0.80 -13.76 4.23
N THR A 61 0.04 -12.67 4.32
CA THR A 61 -0.69 -12.05 3.21
C THR A 61 -0.49 -10.54 3.15
N LEU A 62 -0.92 -9.92 2.04
CA LEU A 62 -0.98 -8.46 1.96
C LEU A 62 -1.95 -7.86 3.00
N ARG A 63 -3.05 -8.55 3.30
CA ARG A 63 -3.98 -8.12 4.36
C ARG A 63 -3.32 -8.12 5.74
N ASP A 64 -2.47 -9.10 6.03
CA ASP A 64 -1.75 -9.12 7.30
C ASP A 64 -0.84 -7.90 7.40
N LEU A 65 -0.11 -7.57 6.33
CA LEU A 65 0.72 -6.37 6.26
C LEU A 65 -0.10 -5.11 6.54
N TYR A 66 -1.29 -5.00 5.93
CA TYR A 66 -2.20 -3.87 6.14
C TYR A 66 -2.52 -3.67 7.63
N GLU A 67 -2.83 -4.76 8.33
CA GLU A 67 -3.15 -4.73 9.75
C GLU A 67 -1.93 -4.36 10.62
N PHE A 68 -0.74 -4.88 10.30
CA PHE A 68 0.49 -4.45 10.98
C PHE A 68 0.78 -2.95 10.78
N ILE A 69 0.60 -2.43 9.56
CA ILE A 69 0.84 -1.00 9.27
C ILE A 69 -0.20 -0.13 9.98
N LYS A 70 -1.47 -0.58 10.12
CA LYS A 70 -2.46 0.13 10.95
C LYS A 70 -2.03 0.22 12.41
N ILE A 71 -1.48 -0.84 12.98
CA ILE A 71 -0.96 -0.80 14.36
C ILE A 71 0.26 0.11 14.45
N ALA A 72 1.20 0.04 13.49
CA ALA A 72 2.34 0.94 13.45
C ALA A 72 1.91 2.41 13.38
N ALA A 73 0.88 2.73 12.58
CA ALA A 73 0.33 4.07 12.50
C ALA A 73 -0.26 4.55 13.83
N LYS A 74 -1.01 3.70 14.53
CA LYS A 74 -1.54 3.99 15.87
C LYS A 74 -0.44 4.21 16.91
N LEU A 75 0.63 3.40 16.87
CA LEU A 75 1.80 3.56 17.75
C LEU A 75 2.50 4.91 17.50
N LEU A 76 2.68 5.32 16.25
CA LEU A 76 3.31 6.59 15.89
C LEU A 76 2.42 7.81 16.17
N GLY A 77 1.10 7.67 16.00
CA GLY A 77 0.11 8.67 16.37
C GLY A 77 -0.05 8.84 17.89
N GLY A 78 0.55 7.96 18.69
CA GLY A 78 0.49 8.01 20.15
C GLY A 78 -0.83 7.56 20.75
N THR A 79 -1.73 6.94 19.97
CA THR A 79 -3.01 6.42 20.48
C THR A 79 -2.83 5.13 21.27
N ILE A 80 -1.76 4.39 21.03
CA ILE A 80 -1.36 3.23 21.83
C ILE A 80 -0.19 3.65 22.72
N SER A 81 -0.45 3.85 24.01
CA SER A 81 0.57 4.22 25.00
C SER A 81 1.27 2.98 25.56
N VAL A 82 2.45 2.64 25.02
CA VAL A 82 3.29 1.54 25.56
C VAL A 82 4.77 1.94 25.68
N GLY A 83 5.07 3.10 26.28
CA GLY A 83 6.46 3.58 26.41
C GLY A 83 7.09 4.01 25.08
N THR A 84 8.43 4.12 25.02
CA THR A 84 9.17 4.67 23.85
C THR A 84 9.55 3.64 22.79
N ARG A 85 9.76 2.38 23.19
CA ARG A 85 10.09 1.26 22.29
C ARG A 85 9.09 1.02 21.13
N PRO A 86 7.77 1.29 21.26
CA PRO A 86 6.84 1.03 20.16
C PRO A 86 7.03 1.94 18.95
N ALA A 87 7.53 3.16 19.15
CA ALA A 87 7.77 4.08 18.04
C ALA A 87 8.89 3.55 17.12
N ASP A 88 9.97 2.99 17.70
CA ASP A 88 11.08 2.43 16.92
C ASP A 88 10.63 1.22 16.09
N ALA A 89 9.87 0.30 16.69
CA ALA A 89 9.31 -0.86 16.00
C ALA A 89 8.35 -0.44 14.85
N ALA A 90 7.52 0.57 15.10
CA ALA A 90 6.65 1.13 14.08
C ALA A 90 7.42 1.78 12.94
N LEU A 91 8.44 2.60 13.24
CA LEU A 91 9.31 3.18 12.22
C LEU A 91 10.04 2.12 11.40
N ALA A 92 10.53 1.05 12.04
CA ALA A 92 11.21 -0.05 11.35
C ALA A 92 10.29 -0.73 10.33
N LEU A 93 9.04 -1.03 10.70
CA LEU A 93 8.06 -1.60 9.77
C LEU A 93 7.72 -0.62 8.63
N ILE A 94 7.54 0.67 8.93
CA ILE A 94 7.21 1.69 7.94
C ILE A 94 8.37 1.89 6.95
N ASP A 95 9.61 1.90 7.42
CA ASP A 95 10.79 1.98 6.57
C ASP A 95 10.97 0.73 5.71
N ALA A 96 10.68 -0.46 6.25
CA ALA A 96 10.66 -1.70 5.49
C ALA A 96 9.58 -1.67 4.40
N PHE A 97 8.38 -1.16 4.71
CA PHE A 97 7.31 -0.95 3.73
C PHE A 97 7.78 -0.01 2.62
N LYS A 98 8.33 1.16 2.95
CA LYS A 98 8.83 2.11 1.95
C LYS A 98 9.89 1.53 1.02
N LYS A 99 10.80 0.71 1.55
CA LYS A 99 11.88 0.06 0.77
C LYS A 99 11.36 -1.02 -0.18
N THR A 100 10.24 -1.64 0.15
CA THR A 100 9.62 -2.73 -0.62
C THR A 100 8.46 -2.26 -1.47
N SER A 101 8.18 -0.96 -1.46
CA SER A 101 7.10 -0.31 -2.19
C SER A 101 7.62 0.56 -3.32
N ILE A 102 6.73 0.91 -4.23
CA ILE A 102 7.02 1.88 -5.27
C ILE A 102 6.63 3.27 -4.80
N ARG A 103 7.62 4.15 -4.79
CA ARG A 103 7.43 5.56 -4.52
C ARG A 103 6.81 6.24 -5.75
N ILE A 104 5.69 6.92 -5.56
CA ILE A 104 5.12 7.86 -6.52
C ILE A 104 5.29 9.26 -5.95
N PRO A 105 6.24 10.05 -6.48
CA PRO A 105 6.45 11.41 -6.02
C PRO A 105 5.20 12.28 -6.13
N VAL A 106 5.15 13.35 -5.34
CA VAL A 106 4.15 14.41 -5.47
C VAL A 106 4.07 14.89 -6.92
N GLN A 107 2.86 15.02 -7.46
CA GLN A 107 2.56 15.45 -8.83
C GLN A 107 3.16 14.52 -9.92
N ASP A 108 3.37 13.24 -9.59
CA ASP A 108 3.77 12.19 -10.53
C ASP A 108 2.71 11.07 -10.60
N HIS A 109 2.87 10.16 -11.56
CA HIS A 109 2.02 8.97 -11.71
C HIS A 109 2.86 7.75 -12.09
N LYS A 110 2.35 6.56 -11.75
CA LYS A 110 2.93 5.28 -12.20
C LYS A 110 1.86 4.36 -12.75
N LYS A 111 2.25 3.55 -13.74
CA LYS A 111 1.44 2.43 -14.22
C LYS A 111 1.60 1.25 -13.27
N VAL A 112 0.58 0.98 -12.46
CA VAL A 112 0.64 0.04 -11.32
C VAL A 112 0.36 -1.41 -11.69
N ASP A 113 -0.07 -1.68 -12.93
CA ASP A 113 -0.31 -3.01 -13.48
C ASP A 113 0.78 -3.47 -14.48
N SER A 114 1.94 -2.80 -14.48
CA SER A 114 3.02 -3.09 -15.44
C SER A 114 4.08 -4.04 -14.87
N GLU A 115 4.66 -4.90 -15.71
CA GLU A 115 5.77 -5.78 -15.32
C GLU A 115 6.94 -5.01 -14.70
N GLY A 116 7.26 -3.82 -15.22
CA GLY A 116 8.31 -2.97 -14.67
C GLY A 116 7.98 -2.44 -13.27
N PHE A 117 6.70 -2.19 -12.97
CA PHE A 117 6.24 -1.89 -11.61
C PHE A 117 6.48 -3.12 -10.73
N PHE A 118 5.93 -4.26 -11.12
CA PHE A 118 5.99 -5.50 -10.37
C PHE A 118 7.40 -6.04 -10.10
N SER A 119 8.31 -5.94 -11.07
CA SER A 119 9.68 -6.50 -11.00
C SER A 119 10.56 -5.93 -9.89
N ILE A 120 10.16 -4.81 -9.29
CA ILE A 120 10.92 -4.13 -8.22
C ILE A 120 10.80 -4.90 -6.91
N TYR A 121 9.65 -5.54 -6.67
CA TYR A 121 9.38 -6.24 -5.42
C TYR A 121 8.99 -7.70 -5.62
N LEU A 122 8.33 -8.10 -6.72
CA LEU A 122 7.92 -9.48 -6.93
C LEU A 122 9.08 -10.36 -7.37
N ASN A 123 9.00 -11.64 -7.00
CA ASN A 123 9.77 -12.68 -7.68
C ASN A 123 9.18 -12.94 -9.09
N ALA A 124 9.90 -13.72 -9.92
CA ALA A 124 9.49 -13.99 -11.29
C ALA A 124 8.09 -14.63 -11.40
N ASP A 125 7.76 -15.53 -10.47
CA ASP A 125 6.45 -16.20 -10.42
C ASP A 125 5.32 -15.21 -10.09
N GLY A 126 5.60 -14.26 -9.19
CA GLY A 126 4.71 -13.18 -8.83
C GLY A 126 4.41 -12.25 -10.00
N VAL A 127 5.44 -11.82 -10.73
CA VAL A 127 5.25 -10.99 -11.95
C VAL A 127 4.37 -11.72 -12.96
N ALA A 128 4.64 -13.01 -13.21
CA ALA A 128 3.87 -13.80 -14.16
C ALA A 128 2.40 -13.96 -13.76
N SER A 129 2.12 -14.08 -12.45
CA SER A 129 0.75 -14.19 -11.95
C SER A 129 -0.06 -12.91 -12.11
N LEU A 130 0.59 -11.74 -12.00
CA LEU A 130 -0.04 -10.44 -12.19
C LEU A 130 -0.15 -10.05 -13.67
N ALA A 131 0.76 -10.52 -14.51
CA ALA A 131 0.72 -10.28 -15.95
C ALA A 131 -0.54 -10.92 -16.56
N GLY A 132 -1.59 -10.12 -16.73
CA GLY A 132 -2.90 -10.55 -17.24
C GLY A 132 -4.03 -10.51 -16.22
N ALA A 133 -3.75 -10.13 -14.97
CA ALA A 133 -4.79 -9.86 -13.99
C ALA A 133 -5.68 -8.70 -14.45
N LYS A 134 -7.01 -8.90 -14.37
CA LYS A 134 -7.98 -7.84 -14.70
C LYS A 134 -8.21 -6.88 -13.55
N THR A 135 -7.98 -7.35 -12.34
CA THR A 135 -8.15 -6.62 -11.08
C THR A 135 -6.89 -6.85 -10.27
N ILE A 136 -6.37 -5.78 -9.66
CA ILE A 136 -5.27 -5.84 -8.71
C ILE A 136 -5.72 -5.16 -7.41
N SER A 137 -5.22 -5.64 -6.27
CA SER A 137 -5.37 -4.94 -5.01
C SER A 137 -4.21 -3.98 -4.83
N LEU A 138 -4.50 -2.72 -4.54
CA LEU A 138 -3.50 -1.74 -4.18
C LEU A 138 -3.52 -1.52 -2.67
N MET A 139 -2.33 -1.43 -2.08
CA MET A 139 -2.12 -0.80 -0.78
C MET A 139 -1.34 0.48 -0.99
N VAL A 140 -1.89 1.60 -0.52
CA VAL A 140 -1.30 2.93 -0.67
C VAL A 140 -1.09 3.57 0.69
N MET A 141 0.16 3.96 0.95
CA MET A 141 0.58 4.61 2.18
C MET A 141 1.18 5.98 1.90
N GLN A 142 0.79 6.99 2.67
CA GLN A 142 1.52 8.27 2.80
C GLN A 142 2.01 8.38 4.23
N HIS A 143 3.23 8.86 4.44
CA HIS A 143 3.78 9.09 5.77
C HIS A 143 4.46 10.46 5.82
N ASP A 144 3.88 11.38 6.60
CA ASP A 144 4.36 12.77 6.75
C ASP A 144 5.36 12.96 7.92
N GLY A 145 5.97 11.86 8.37
CA GLY A 145 6.85 11.82 9.55
C GLY A 145 6.13 11.46 10.84
N SER A 146 4.92 11.97 11.07
CA SER A 146 4.17 11.73 12.33
C SER A 146 2.89 10.93 12.14
N ARG A 147 2.26 11.01 10.97
CA ARG A 147 0.97 10.39 10.67
C ARG A 147 1.06 9.60 9.40
N ILE A 148 0.26 8.55 9.34
CA ILE A 148 0.20 7.64 8.19
C ILE A 148 -1.21 7.64 7.64
N ARG A 149 -1.37 7.94 6.34
CA ARG A 149 -2.58 7.59 5.60
C ARG A 149 -2.41 6.21 5.00
N LEU A 150 -3.46 5.40 5.08
CA LEU A 150 -3.42 4.03 4.58
C LEU A 150 -4.77 3.62 4.01
N ALA A 151 -4.75 3.09 2.80
CA ALA A 151 -5.90 2.48 2.13
C ALA A 151 -5.47 1.18 1.47
N MET A 152 -6.42 0.25 1.38
CA MET A 152 -6.29 -0.96 0.59
C MET A 152 -7.61 -1.22 -0.12
N TRP A 153 -7.57 -1.44 -1.42
CA TRP A 153 -8.77 -1.70 -2.23
C TRP A 153 -8.41 -2.45 -3.51
N ASP A 154 -9.42 -3.02 -4.16
CA ASP A 154 -9.29 -3.64 -5.48
C ASP A 154 -9.59 -2.59 -6.55
N THR A 155 -8.71 -2.45 -7.54
CA THR A 155 -8.84 -1.42 -8.58
C THR A 155 -10.01 -1.65 -9.52
N GLU A 156 -10.56 -2.86 -9.55
CA GLU A 156 -11.40 -3.36 -10.64
C GLU A 156 -10.70 -3.22 -12.01
N ALA A 157 -11.44 -3.41 -13.11
CA ALA A 157 -10.88 -3.44 -14.46
C ALA A 157 -10.78 -2.05 -15.09
N ASP A 158 -9.59 -1.71 -15.61
CA ASP A 158 -9.28 -0.51 -16.43
C ASP A 158 -9.36 0.87 -15.76
N ASP A 159 -9.17 0.87 -14.44
CA ASP A 159 -9.53 1.98 -13.61
C ASP A 159 -8.29 2.71 -13.06
N SER A 160 -7.93 3.87 -13.63
CA SER A 160 -6.85 4.73 -13.09
C SER A 160 -7.31 5.60 -11.91
N TRP A 161 -6.48 5.80 -10.89
CA TRP A 161 -6.86 6.45 -9.64
C TRP A 161 -5.97 7.65 -9.32
N ILE A 162 -6.47 8.55 -8.48
CA ILE A 162 -5.79 9.77 -8.03
C ILE A 162 -5.83 9.79 -6.50
N ALA A 163 -4.66 9.71 -5.86
CA ALA A 163 -4.53 9.95 -4.42
C ALA A 163 -4.50 11.46 -4.17
N THR A 164 -5.46 11.98 -3.41
CA THR A 164 -5.69 13.42 -3.25
C THR A 164 -5.23 13.96 -1.89
N GLY A 165 -5.00 15.27 -1.81
CA GLY A 165 -4.73 15.97 -0.55
C GLY A 165 -5.85 15.82 0.50
N ASP A 166 -7.09 15.62 0.07
CA ASP A 166 -8.29 15.58 0.92
C ASP A 166 -8.48 14.26 1.70
N GLY A 167 -7.56 13.30 1.54
CA GLY A 167 -7.65 12.00 2.23
C GLY A 167 -8.59 11.03 1.53
N LEU A 168 -8.74 11.20 0.21
CA LEU A 168 -9.49 10.31 -0.67
C LEU A 168 -8.61 9.82 -1.81
N ILE A 169 -8.87 8.60 -2.27
CA ILE A 169 -8.37 8.09 -3.54
C ILE A 169 -9.55 7.98 -4.48
N VAL A 170 -9.54 8.77 -5.55
CA VAL A 170 -10.69 8.99 -6.43
C VAL A 170 -10.41 8.39 -7.80
N ARG A 171 -11.42 7.84 -8.46
CA ARG A 171 -11.28 7.41 -9.86
C ARG A 171 -10.89 8.61 -10.72
N SER A 172 -9.98 8.40 -11.67
CA SER A 172 -9.75 9.34 -12.76
C SER A 172 -10.81 9.15 -13.84
N LYS A 173 -11.18 10.24 -14.49
CA LYS A 173 -12.05 10.21 -15.66
C LYS A 173 -11.37 9.45 -16.79
N TYR A 174 -12.12 8.59 -17.46
CA TYR A 174 -11.60 7.75 -18.55
C TYR A 174 -10.83 8.56 -19.59
N GLY A 175 -9.62 8.09 -19.94
CA GLY A 175 -8.72 8.77 -20.87
C GLY A 175 -7.90 9.92 -20.26
N THR A 176 -8.02 10.17 -18.95
CA THR A 176 -7.26 11.19 -18.22
C THR A 176 -6.59 10.58 -16.98
N LEU A 177 -5.52 11.23 -16.51
CA LEU A 177 -4.81 10.82 -15.30
C LEU A 177 -5.10 11.73 -14.10
N TRP A 178 -5.49 12.98 -14.34
CA TRP A 178 -5.57 14.03 -13.31
C TRP A 178 -6.96 14.66 -13.18
N GLU A 179 -7.92 14.33 -14.05
CA GLU A 179 -9.31 14.75 -13.86
C GLU A 179 -10.03 13.73 -12.97
N GLN A 180 -10.54 14.17 -11.82
CA GLN A 180 -11.29 13.31 -10.90
C GLN A 180 -12.70 13.02 -11.44
N ASP A 181 -13.15 11.78 -11.25
CA ASP A 181 -14.53 11.35 -11.49
C ASP A 181 -15.06 10.60 -10.24
N PRO A 182 -15.45 11.33 -9.18
CA PRO A 182 -15.90 10.70 -7.93
C PRO A 182 -17.18 9.89 -8.11
N GLY A 183 -17.99 10.16 -9.15
CA GLY A 183 -19.18 9.37 -9.48
C GLY A 183 -18.85 7.96 -9.95
N ALA A 184 -17.64 7.74 -10.49
CA ALA A 184 -17.15 6.42 -10.89
C ALA A 184 -16.59 5.60 -9.72
N GLY A 185 -16.16 6.25 -8.63
CA GLY A 185 -15.65 5.56 -7.45
C GLY A 185 -14.75 6.43 -6.57
N THR A 186 -14.75 6.11 -5.28
CA THR A 186 -13.93 6.80 -4.26
C THR A 186 -13.60 5.82 -3.15
N VAL A 187 -12.38 5.91 -2.63
CA VAL A 187 -11.87 5.14 -1.51
C VAL A 187 -11.44 6.10 -0.42
N GLU A 188 -11.85 5.83 0.81
CA GLU A 188 -11.36 6.58 1.97
C GLU A 188 -9.87 6.28 2.19
N TRP A 189 -9.10 7.33 2.37
CA TRP A 189 -7.68 7.26 2.63
C TRP A 189 -7.31 8.12 3.85
N PRO A 190 -7.86 7.78 5.03
CA PRO A 190 -7.72 8.60 6.22
C PRO A 190 -6.35 8.41 6.85
N TYR A 191 -5.95 9.40 7.66
CA TYR A 191 -4.91 9.17 8.65
C TYR A 191 -5.38 8.10 9.63
N LYS A 192 -4.53 7.10 9.87
CA LYS A 192 -4.78 6.10 10.90
C LYS A 192 -4.25 6.67 12.21
N GLU A 193 -5.17 7.15 13.03
CA GLU A 193 -4.93 7.57 14.41
C GLU A 193 -5.14 6.38 15.35
#